data_AF-A0A3D5UZW7-F1
#
_entry.id   AF-A0A3D5UZW7-F1
#
_cell.length_a   1.000
_cell.length_b   1.000
_cell.length_c   1.000
_cell.angle_alpha   90.00
_cell.angle_beta   90.00
_cell.angle_gamma   90.00
#
_symmetry.space_group_name_H-M   'P 1'
#
loop_
_entity.id
_entity.type
_entity.pdbx_description
1 polymer ?
#
loop_
_entity_poly.entity_id
_entity_poly.type
_entity_poly.pdbx_seq_one_letter_code
_entity_poly.pdbx_strand_id
1 'polypeptide(L)' 'NALRRVLMSSLQGAAVTAVQIDGVLHEFSSIAGVREDVTDIILNIKNLALRLHAEGPKRMSLSKKGPGVVTAG' A
#
# COMPACT_ATOMS: atom_id res chain seq x y z
N ASN A 1 -27.01 -13.77 -9.32
CA ASN A 1 -26.19 -14.18 -8.16
C ASN A 1 -24.89 -14.91 -8.49
N ALA A 2 -24.83 -15.77 -9.52
CA ALA A 2 -23.58 -16.49 -9.85
C ALA A 2 -22.44 -15.57 -10.33
N LEU A 3 -22.70 -14.68 -11.30
CA LEU A 3 -21.70 -13.76 -11.85
C LEU A 3 -21.09 -12.82 -10.80
N ARG A 4 -21.94 -12.18 -9.97
CA ARG A 4 -21.48 -11.30 -8.88
C ARG A 4 -20.52 -12.02 -7.93
N ARG A 5 -20.81 -13.28 -7.58
CA ARG A 5 -19.95 -14.06 -6.69
C ARG A 5 -18.59 -14.33 -7.32
N VAL A 6 -18.56 -14.77 -8.57
CA VAL A 6 -17.31 -15.06 -9.31
C VAL A 6 -16.42 -13.82 -9.39
N LEU A 7 -17.01 -12.65 -9.70
CA LEU A 7 -16.27 -11.38 -9.75
C LEU A 7 -15.68 -10.98 -8.40
N MET A 8 -16.35 -11.28 -7.28
CA MET A 8 -15.87 -10.90 -5.95
C MET A 8 -14.87 -11.89 -5.34
N SER A 9 -14.89 -13.17 -5.72
CA SER A 9 -14.09 -14.21 -5.07
C SER A 9 -12.89 -14.71 -5.86
N SER A 10 -12.85 -14.50 -7.17
CA SER A 10 -11.97 -15.28 -8.06
C SER A 10 -11.25 -14.44 -9.11
N LEU A 11 -11.34 -13.11 -9.03
CA LEU A 11 -10.53 -12.23 -9.86
C LEU A 11 -9.08 -12.22 -9.35
N GLN A 12 -8.17 -12.57 -10.25
CA GLN A 12 -6.74 -12.41 -10.00
C GLN A 12 -6.38 -10.93 -10.01
N GLY A 13 -5.48 -10.54 -9.11
CA GLY A 13 -5.02 -9.16 -8.97
C GLY A 13 -3.69 -9.10 -8.25
N ALA A 14 -3.14 -7.89 -8.16
CA ALA A 14 -1.95 -7.60 -7.37
C ALA A 14 -2.34 -6.71 -6.19
N ALA A 15 -1.74 -6.97 -5.02
CA ALA A 15 -1.93 -6.19 -3.82
C ALA A 15 -0.61 -6.11 -3.04
N VAL A 16 -0.45 -5.07 -2.23
CA VAL A 16 0.68 -4.95 -1.31
C VAL A 16 0.48 -5.92 -0.16
N THR A 17 1.45 -6.81 0.07
CA THR A 17 1.40 -7.85 1.11
C THR A 17 2.25 -7.52 2.33
N ALA A 18 3.26 -6.66 2.19
CA ALA A 18 4.16 -6.24 3.25
C ALA A 18 4.62 -4.79 3.02
N VAL A 19 4.80 -4.05 4.11
CA VAL A 19 5.31 -2.68 4.12
C VAL A 19 6.43 -2.60 5.16
N GLN A 20 7.53 -1.94 4.80
CA GLN A 20 8.60 -1.57 5.71
C GLN A 20 8.76 -0.06 5.62
N ILE A 21 8.80 0.61 6.78
CA ILE A 21 8.98 2.06 6.88
C ILE A 21 10.21 2.31 7.76
N ASP A 22 11.13 3.13 7.26
CA ASP A 22 12.36 3.43 7.97
C ASP A 22 12.08 4.19 9.27
N GLY A 23 12.69 3.72 10.36
CA GLY A 23 12.52 4.33 11.69
C GLY A 23 11.21 3.97 12.41
N VAL A 24 10.36 3.13 11.81
CA VAL A 24 9.09 2.67 12.40
C VAL A 24 9.25 1.24 12.90
N LEU A 25 9.02 1.04 14.21
CA LEU A 25 9.11 -0.29 14.84
C LEU A 25 7.77 -1.05 14.80
N HIS A 26 6.65 -0.33 14.81
CA HIS A 26 5.31 -0.90 14.81
C HIS A 26 4.29 0.05 14.19
N GLU A 27 3.14 -0.50 13.81
CA GLU A 27 2.04 0.13 13.08
C GLU A 27 1.31 1.24 13.84
N PHE A 28 1.40 1.25 15.17
CA PHE A 28 0.76 2.26 16.03
C PHE A 28 1.64 3.48 16.33
N SER A 29 2.67 3.73 15.52
CA SER A 29 3.61 4.84 15.73
C SER A 29 3.33 6.01 14.79
N SER A 30 3.86 7.18 15.13
CA SER A 30 3.87 8.36 14.28
C SER A 30 5.26 8.58 13.66
N ILE A 31 5.30 9.31 12.55
CA ILE A 31 6.55 9.66 11.85
C ILE A 31 6.74 11.17 11.94
N ALA A 32 7.92 11.61 12.40
CA ALA A 32 8.23 13.03 12.50
C ALA A 32 8.16 13.71 11.12
N GLY A 33 7.39 14.79 11.02
CA GLY A 33 7.20 15.54 9.78
C GLY A 33 6.13 14.98 8.84
N VAL A 34 5.42 13.93 9.25
CA VAL A 34 4.24 13.38 8.54
C VAL A 34 2.99 13.69 9.36
N ARG A 35 1.90 14.02 8.67
CA ARG A 35 0.64 14.39 9.31
C ARG A 35 -0.17 13.16 9.73
N GLU A 36 -0.22 12.16 8.87
CA GLU A 36 -0.85 10.86 9.08
C GLU A 36 0.02 9.96 9.98
N ASP A 37 -0.63 9.08 10.76
CA ASP A 37 0.09 8.03 11.49
C ASP A 37 0.38 6.81 10.58
N VAL A 38 1.15 5.84 11.10
CA VAL A 38 1.52 4.66 10.32
C VAL A 38 0.30 3.80 9.96
N THR A 39 -0.73 3.76 10.79
CA THR A 39 -1.95 3.00 10.53
C THR A 39 -2.71 3.59 9.34
N ASP A 40 -2.88 4.91 9.31
CA ASP A 40 -3.47 5.64 8.19
C ASP A 40 -2.71 5.39 6.89
N ILE A 41 -1.37 5.43 6.94
CA ILE A 41 -0.51 5.15 5.79
C ILE A 41 -0.74 3.72 5.29
N ILE A 42 -0.76 2.72 6.18
CA ILE A 42 -1.01 1.32 5.81
C ILE A 42 -2.40 1.15 5.18
N LEU A 43 -3.43 1.80 5.73
CA LEU A 43 -4.79 1.77 5.17
C LEU A 43 -4.84 2.38 3.77
N ASN A 44 -4.14 3.49 3.54
CA ASN A 44 -4.02 4.10 2.21
C ASN A 44 -3.28 3.19 1.22
N ILE A 45 -2.23 2.50 1.66
CA ILE A 45 -1.50 1.53 0.82
C ILE A 45 -2.38 0.34 0.42
N LYS A 46 -3.27 -0.13 1.31
CA LYS A 46 -4.21 -1.23 1.01
C LYS A 46 -5.20 -0.88 -0.11
N ASN A 47 -5.50 0.40 -0.30
CA ASN A 47 -6.40 0.88 -1.34
C ASN A 47 -5.70 1.06 -2.71
N LEU A 48 -4.39 0.83 -2.79
CA LEU A 48 -3.64 1.04 -4.01
C LEU A 48 -4.03 0.03 -5.11
N ALA A 49 -4.43 0.54 -6.27
CA ALA A 49 -4.69 -0.27 -7.45
C ALA A 49 -3.37 -0.58 -8.17
N LEU A 50 -2.98 -1.86 -8.21
CA LEU A 50 -1.73 -2.32 -8.81
C LEU A 50 -1.99 -3.24 -9.99
N ARG A 51 -1.16 -3.08 -11.03
CA ARG A 51 -1.04 -4.05 -12.13
C ARG A 51 0.37 -4.60 -12.16
N LEU A 52 0.51 -5.90 -11.95
CA LEU A 52 1.79 -6.59 -11.97
C LEU A 52 1.89 -7.43 -13.25
N HIS A 53 2.94 -7.20 -14.03
CA HIS A 53 3.20 -7.91 -15.30
C HIS A 53 4.20 -9.07 -15.15
N ALA A 54 4.75 -9.26 -13.95
CA ALA A 54 5.72 -10.30 -13.65
C ALA A 54 5.10 -11.34 -12.70
N GLU A 55 5.60 -12.57 -12.78
CA GLU A 55 5.25 -13.59 -11.79
C GLU A 55 5.99 -13.37 -10.47
N GLY A 56 5.34 -13.73 -9.37
CA GLY A 56 5.90 -13.68 -8.02
C GLY A 56 5.95 -12.28 -7.39
N PRO A 57 6.44 -12.18 -6.14
CA PRO A 57 6.49 -10.92 -5.41
C PRO A 57 7.53 -9.96 -6.01
N LYS A 58 7.20 -8.65 -5.98
CA LYS A 58 8.12 -7.57 -6.32
C LYS A 58 8.21 -6.56 -5.20
N ARG A 59 9.40 -5.97 -5.05
CA ARG A 59 9.65 -4.89 -4.09
C ARG A 59 9.57 -3.55 -4.82
N MET A 60 8.87 -2.60 -4.22
CA MET A 60 8.81 -1.20 -4.64
C MET A 60 9.45 -0.35 -3.55
N SER A 61 10.06 0.78 -3.93
CA SER A 61 10.59 1.77 -2.98
C SER A 61 10.05 3.15 -3.34
N LEU A 62 9.78 3.94 -2.31
CA LEU A 62 9.30 5.32 -2.44
C LEU A 62 10.15 6.19 -1.53
N SER A 63 10.69 7.28 -2.08
CA SER A 63 11.45 8.27 -1.32
C SER A 63 10.99 9.66 -1.70
N LYS A 64 10.59 10.44 -0.71
CA LYS A 64 10.24 11.85 -0.84
C LYS A 64 11.04 12.66 0.16
N LYS A 65 11.55 13.80 -0.28
CA LYS A 65 12.15 14.83 0.57
C LYS A 65 11.45 16.16 0.33
N GLY A 66 11.45 17.01 1.36
CA GLY A 66 10.81 18.31 1.35
C GLY A 66 9.28 18.25 1.54
N PRO A 67 8.65 19.42 1.71
CA PRO A 67 7.21 19.50 1.97
C PRO A 67 6.38 19.08 0.76
N GLY A 68 5.18 18.59 1.02
CA GLY A 68 4.18 18.24 0.01
C GLY A 68 3.51 16.90 0.25
N VAL A 69 2.40 16.68 -0.44
CA VAL A 69 1.66 15.41 -0.40
C VAL A 69 2.42 14.35 -1.18
N VAL A 70 2.51 13.15 -0.63
CA VAL A 70 3.04 11.97 -1.32
C VAL A 70 1.87 11.22 -1.97
N THR A 71 1.92 11.04 -3.29
CA THR A 71 0.88 10.35 -4.05
C THR A 71 1.44 9.09 -4.71
N ALA A 72 0.55 8.16 -5.07
CA ALA A 72 0.92 6.91 -5.72
C ALA A 72 1.06 7.01 -7.26
N GLY A 73 0.82 8.20 -7.83
CA GLY A 73 0.75 8.44 -9.28
C GLY A 73 -0.65 8.78 -9.75
#